data_AF-A0A1B1BQK7-F1
#
_entry.id   AF-A0A1B1BQK7-F1
#
_cell.length_a   1.000
_cell.length_b   1.000
_cell.length_c   1.000
_cell.angle_alpha   90.00
_cell.angle_beta   90.00
_cell.angle_gamma   90.00
#
_symmetry.space_group_name_H-M   'P 1'
#
loop_
_entity.id
_entity.type
_entity.pdbx_description
1 polymer ?
#
loop_
_entity_poly.entity_id
_entity_poly.type
_entity_poly.pdbx_seq_one_letter_code
_entity_poly.pdbx_strand_id
1 'polypeptide(L)'
;MSNPESYVRHLGGETGHRGFFGGTASKTRVVLLAVFIGGGMVGMVMGLGLPALLVAVAGVGITMLTTARTHRGTVLERRRKRARARARRRLGTDEFLPYEVGAWDQLQEAISQGTKTEKRAAERTALKMRANPDGSDGMGWLQYASNMPGIAWHAPIGEQPYLSVAFSVSGQLRGMETAAALTRAANAWGKFLARRAAPSSLIRDVQTLTRVLPPDSARQQQWVKTRLETVQDNWTAAQRESFEAQKLSYDEVIRKSSADAMVQRHYVVVSWPLDQQFTDAATKFGHGRDAWRALMADQILATERGLNDAKMGDVRALTAKQTTALMLHQQNPYLPIDLTRTVDPLQAGLRSHDEFSAHVVEDVDPTALIMGDDGPVSPSVTWWHRTAAIHGQNLAVAGRSPLWCLDLLIGRELTFVRSVSFHLHLVPAGQAKAKARADVVRDLAGVMADQQKGRLVSDDSATRMSAAQRRSADLAAGSHHHGVDWIGFITISAPTRDDLAQASRQLEEACATGLGIERLDWQDSFQSAASGTTWPIGRGLRPASPTLTSRAINRLAGRTEKEALS
;
A
#
# COMPACT_ATOMS: atom_id res chain seq x y z
N MET A 1 8.66 34.27 20.34
CA MET A 1 8.16 32.97 20.85
C MET A 1 7.22 32.37 19.80
N SER A 2 7.74 31.53 18.92
CA SER A 2 6.94 30.85 17.90
C SER A 2 6.19 29.68 18.54
N ASN A 3 4.86 29.68 18.43
CA ASN A 3 4.00 28.69 19.07
C ASN A 3 4.34 27.26 18.56
N PRO A 4 4.89 26.36 19.39
CA PRO A 4 5.30 25.02 18.97
C PRO A 4 4.11 24.12 18.55
N GLU A 5 2.87 24.54 18.81
CA GLU A 5 1.65 23.77 18.51
C GLU A 5 1.18 23.82 17.04
N SER A 6 1.71 24.71 16.21
CA SER A 6 1.17 24.98 14.85
C SER A 6 1.43 23.91 13.79
N TYR A 7 2.20 22.85 14.11
CA TYR A 7 2.65 21.85 13.14
C TYR A 7 2.16 20.44 13.43
N VAL A 8 1.29 20.29 14.42
CA VAL A 8 0.75 19.02 14.85
C VAL A 8 -0.58 18.78 14.14
N ARG A 9 -0.63 17.77 13.26
CA ARG A 9 -1.85 17.35 12.56
C ARG A 9 -2.44 16.14 13.27
N HIS A 10 -3.74 16.16 13.53
CA HIS A 10 -4.40 15.05 14.21
C HIS A 10 -4.76 13.97 13.20
N LEU A 11 -4.30 12.74 13.45
CA LEU A 11 -4.74 11.55 12.72
C LEU A 11 -5.37 10.57 13.71
N GLY A 12 -6.24 9.69 13.19
CA GLY A 12 -6.87 8.62 13.96
C GLY A 12 -8.30 8.95 14.40
N GLY A 13 -9.11 7.90 14.58
CA GLY A 13 -10.53 8.02 14.98
C GLY A 13 -11.52 8.24 13.81
N GLU A 14 -11.03 8.23 12.58
CA GLU A 14 -11.72 8.72 11.38
C GLU A 14 -12.60 7.66 10.67
N THR A 15 -12.31 6.36 10.89
CA THR A 15 -12.84 5.29 10.02
C THR A 15 -13.56 4.15 10.74
N GLY A 16 -13.72 4.19 12.06
CA GLY A 16 -14.57 3.22 12.74
C GLY A 16 -16.03 3.55 12.44
N HIS A 17 -16.74 2.72 11.66
CA HIS A 17 -18.20 2.83 11.53
C HIS A 17 -18.82 2.89 12.94
N ARG A 18 -19.27 4.08 13.33
CA ARG A 18 -19.85 4.36 14.64
C ARG A 18 -21.28 3.87 14.59
N GLY A 19 -21.54 2.74 15.24
CA GLY A 19 -22.86 2.10 15.23
C GLY A 19 -23.88 2.91 16.04
N PHE A 20 -25.17 2.76 15.71
CA PHE A 20 -26.30 3.41 16.40
C PHE A 20 -26.33 3.12 17.92
N PHE A 21 -25.75 2.00 18.36
CA PHE A 21 -25.69 1.58 19.77
C PHE A 21 -24.42 2.01 20.52
N GLY A 22 -23.63 2.91 19.96
CA GLY A 22 -22.39 3.40 20.57
C GLY A 22 -21.19 2.48 20.31
N GLY A 23 -20.01 3.10 20.20
CA GLY A 23 -18.74 2.43 19.93
C GLY A 23 -18.50 2.04 18.47
N THR A 24 -17.26 1.63 18.18
CA THR A 24 -16.84 1.07 16.89
C THR A 24 -17.28 -0.40 16.79
N ALA A 25 -18.60 -0.65 16.79
CA ALA A 25 -19.14 -1.99 16.63
C ALA A 25 -19.10 -2.43 15.16
N SER A 26 -18.68 -3.67 14.88
CA SER A 26 -18.73 -4.21 13.52
C SER A 26 -20.19 -4.35 13.05
N LYS A 27 -20.47 -4.07 11.77
CA LYS A 27 -21.82 -4.27 11.17
C LYS A 27 -22.37 -5.67 11.46
N THR A 28 -21.49 -6.68 11.42
CA THR A 28 -21.82 -8.07 11.75
C THR A 28 -22.30 -8.24 13.19
N ARG A 29 -21.67 -7.56 14.17
CA ARG A 29 -22.12 -7.59 15.57
C ARG A 29 -23.50 -6.99 15.71
N VAL A 30 -23.77 -5.84 15.07
CA VAL A 30 -25.08 -5.18 15.12
C VAL A 30 -26.17 -6.06 14.50
N VAL A 31 -25.90 -6.66 13.34
CA VAL A 31 -26.86 -7.55 12.66
C VAL A 31 -27.11 -8.81 13.49
N LEU A 32 -26.08 -9.46 14.02
CA LEU A 32 -26.26 -10.65 14.86
C LEU A 32 -27.02 -10.33 16.14
N LEU A 33 -26.72 -9.22 16.81
CA LEU A 33 -27.49 -8.77 17.97
C LEU A 33 -28.95 -8.52 17.61
N ALA A 34 -29.21 -7.83 16.50
CA ALA A 34 -30.58 -7.59 16.02
C ALA A 34 -31.33 -8.90 15.71
N VAL A 35 -30.65 -9.88 15.11
CA VAL A 35 -31.24 -11.20 14.81
C VAL A 35 -31.57 -11.96 16.09
N PHE A 36 -30.66 -12.01 17.08
CA PHE A 36 -30.92 -12.73 18.33
C PHE A 36 -31.98 -12.03 19.20
N ILE A 37 -31.96 -10.70 19.27
CA ILE A 37 -32.96 -9.93 20.02
C ILE A 37 -34.33 -10.03 19.33
N GLY A 38 -34.40 -9.77 18.03
CA GLY A 38 -35.63 -9.84 17.26
C GLY A 38 -36.21 -11.25 17.19
N GLY A 39 -35.36 -12.26 16.97
CA GLY A 39 -35.75 -13.67 17.00
C GLY A 39 -36.23 -14.12 18.37
N GLY A 40 -35.60 -13.63 19.45
CA GLY A 40 -36.06 -13.86 20.83
C GLY A 40 -37.44 -13.25 21.10
N MET A 41 -37.67 -12.01 20.64
CA MET A 41 -38.97 -11.34 20.76
C MET A 41 -40.07 -12.07 19.97
N VAL A 42 -39.80 -12.45 18.71
CA VAL A 42 -40.76 -13.21 17.89
C VAL A 42 -41.04 -14.58 18.51
N GLY A 43 -40.00 -15.29 18.98
CA GLY A 43 -40.14 -16.57 19.66
C GLY A 43 -40.99 -16.49 20.94
N MET A 44 -40.82 -15.43 21.73
CA MET A 44 -41.69 -15.17 22.89
C MET A 44 -43.15 -14.97 22.48
N VAL A 45 -43.40 -14.16 21.45
CA VAL A 45 -44.76 -13.88 20.95
C VAL A 45 -45.41 -15.15 20.37
N MET A 46 -44.63 -16.05 19.77
CA MET A 46 -45.12 -17.32 19.22
C MET A 46 -45.23 -18.45 20.27
N GLY A 47 -45.14 -18.15 21.56
CA GLY A 47 -45.43 -19.10 22.64
C GLY A 47 -44.26 -19.99 23.06
N LEU A 48 -43.04 -19.78 22.54
CA LEU A 48 -41.85 -20.51 22.97
C LEU A 48 -41.30 -20.06 24.33
N GLY A 49 -41.83 -18.97 24.91
CA GLY A 49 -41.60 -18.56 26.31
C GLY A 49 -40.12 -18.47 26.74
N LEU A 50 -39.82 -19.07 27.89
CA LEU A 50 -38.50 -19.06 28.53
C LEU A 50 -37.38 -19.68 27.67
N PRO A 51 -37.61 -20.80 26.95
CA PRO A 51 -36.66 -21.33 25.97
C PRO A 51 -36.19 -20.31 24.92
N ALA A 52 -37.11 -19.51 24.35
CA ALA A 52 -36.75 -18.49 23.36
C ALA A 52 -35.86 -17.38 23.98
N LEU A 53 -36.12 -16.99 25.23
CA LEU A 53 -35.28 -16.04 25.95
C LEU A 53 -33.87 -16.59 26.18
N LEU A 54 -33.75 -17.84 26.65
CA LEU A 54 -32.46 -18.46 26.92
C LEU A 54 -31.60 -18.57 25.66
N VAL A 55 -32.20 -18.97 24.53
CA VAL A 55 -31.50 -19.01 23.24
C VAL A 55 -31.07 -17.60 22.79
N ALA A 56 -31.93 -16.59 22.95
CA ALA A 56 -31.60 -15.22 22.60
C ALA A 56 -30.45 -14.66 23.46
N VAL A 57 -30.50 -14.85 24.78
CA VAL A 57 -29.45 -14.40 25.72
C VAL A 57 -28.14 -15.13 25.47
N ALA A 58 -28.18 -16.46 25.29
CA ALA A 58 -26.99 -17.24 24.93
C ALA A 58 -26.42 -16.79 23.58
N GLY A 59 -27.26 -16.55 22.58
CA GLY A 59 -26.87 -16.03 21.26
C GLY A 59 -26.22 -14.66 21.33
N VAL A 60 -26.75 -13.75 22.16
CA VAL A 60 -26.14 -12.44 22.47
C VAL A 60 -24.78 -12.64 23.13
N GLY A 61 -24.69 -13.50 24.15
CA GLY A 61 -23.42 -13.82 24.84
C GLY A 61 -22.35 -14.37 23.90
N ILE A 62 -22.70 -15.35 23.05
CA ILE A 62 -21.82 -15.92 22.03
C ILE A 62 -21.42 -14.86 21.00
N THR A 63 -22.34 -14.00 20.58
CA THR A 63 -22.04 -12.91 19.64
C THR A 63 -21.05 -11.94 20.28
N MET A 64 -21.23 -11.56 21.54
CA MET A 64 -20.30 -10.70 22.27
C MET A 64 -18.90 -11.33 22.37
N LEU A 65 -18.81 -12.61 22.75
CA LEU A 65 -17.53 -13.33 22.84
C LEU A 65 -16.83 -13.50 21.49
N THR A 66 -17.57 -13.87 20.44
CA THR A 66 -17.00 -14.14 19.12
C THR A 66 -16.62 -12.87 18.36
N THR A 67 -17.24 -11.74 18.69
CA THR A 67 -16.98 -10.41 18.08
C THR A 67 -16.18 -9.48 18.98
N ALA A 68 -15.84 -9.89 20.21
CA ALA A 68 -14.94 -9.16 21.08
C ALA A 68 -13.58 -8.97 20.38
N ARG A 69 -13.11 -7.72 20.34
CA ARG A 69 -11.81 -7.38 19.76
C ARG A 69 -10.72 -7.77 20.75
N THR A 70 -9.82 -8.64 20.32
CA THR A 70 -8.57 -8.92 21.03
C THR A 70 -7.39 -8.33 20.23
N HIS A 71 -6.18 -8.35 20.81
CA HIS A 71 -4.94 -7.99 20.10
C HIS A 71 -4.75 -8.80 18.80
N ARG A 72 -5.32 -10.02 18.70
CA ARG A 72 -5.28 -10.88 17.50
C ARG A 72 -6.53 -10.78 16.61
N GLY A 73 -7.35 -9.74 16.79
CA GLY A 73 -8.67 -9.61 16.16
C GLY A 73 -9.73 -10.50 16.78
N THR A 74 -10.87 -10.63 16.10
CA THR A 74 -12.00 -11.43 16.61
C THR A 74 -11.85 -12.91 16.28
N VAL A 75 -12.48 -13.80 17.05
CA VAL A 75 -12.49 -15.25 16.75
C VAL A 75 -13.15 -15.51 15.38
N LEU A 76 -14.22 -14.76 15.09
CA LEU A 76 -14.94 -14.87 13.83
C LEU A 76 -14.07 -14.45 12.62
N GLU A 77 -13.33 -13.35 12.74
CA GLU A 77 -12.37 -12.92 11.71
C GLU A 77 -11.32 -13.99 11.43
N ARG A 78 -10.75 -14.59 12.48
CA ARG A 78 -9.74 -15.67 12.34
C ARG A 78 -10.31 -16.89 11.64
N ARG A 79 -11.52 -17.34 12.01
CA ARG A 79 -12.21 -18.45 11.33
C ARG A 79 -12.50 -18.11 9.86
N ARG A 80 -12.94 -16.89 9.56
CA ARG A 80 -13.20 -16.43 8.18
C ARG A 80 -11.92 -16.34 7.35
N LYS A 81 -10.80 -15.85 7.91
CA LYS A 81 -9.48 -15.84 7.24
C LYS A 81 -9.04 -17.28 6.90
N ARG A 82 -9.14 -18.22 7.86
CA ARG A 82 -8.81 -19.65 7.63
C ARG A 82 -9.72 -20.33 6.61
N ALA A 83 -11.03 -20.10 6.68
CA ALA A 83 -11.99 -20.67 5.73
C ALA A 83 -11.70 -20.19 4.29
N ARG A 84 -11.37 -18.90 4.12
CA ARG A 84 -10.96 -18.34 2.81
C ARG A 84 -9.65 -18.96 2.31
N ALA A 85 -8.64 -19.10 3.17
CA ALA A 85 -7.37 -19.74 2.78
C ALA A 85 -7.60 -21.19 2.30
N ARG A 86 -8.45 -21.96 3.02
CA ARG A 86 -8.85 -23.31 2.59
C ARG A 86 -9.60 -23.32 1.26
N ALA A 87 -10.48 -22.35 1.03
CA ALA A 87 -11.20 -22.23 -0.23
C ALA A 87 -10.25 -21.94 -1.40
N ARG A 88 -9.26 -21.06 -1.21
CA ARG A 88 -8.24 -20.77 -2.25
C ARG A 88 -7.40 -21.99 -2.60
N ARG A 89 -6.93 -22.74 -1.59
CA ARG A 89 -6.22 -24.02 -1.80
C ARG A 89 -7.07 -25.04 -2.55
N ARG A 90 -8.37 -25.08 -2.28
CA ARG A 90 -9.31 -25.97 -2.99
C ARG A 90 -9.50 -25.55 -4.45
N LEU A 91 -9.46 -24.25 -4.73
CA LEU A 91 -9.60 -23.69 -6.08
C LEU A 91 -8.28 -23.65 -6.87
N GLY A 92 -7.13 -23.90 -6.21
CA GLY A 92 -5.81 -23.80 -6.84
C GLY A 92 -5.34 -22.37 -7.12
N THR A 93 -5.99 -21.37 -6.52
CA THR A 93 -5.70 -19.93 -6.70
C THR A 93 -4.67 -19.42 -5.68
N ASP A 94 -4.01 -20.33 -4.98
CA ASP A 94 -2.96 -20.07 -4.00
C ASP A 94 -1.55 -20.10 -4.60
N GLU A 95 -1.39 -20.62 -5.82
CA GLU A 95 -0.13 -20.60 -6.56
C GLU A 95 -0.24 -19.68 -7.79
N PHE A 96 0.86 -19.03 -8.12
CA PHE A 96 1.02 -18.21 -9.31
C PHE A 96 2.23 -18.71 -10.10
N LEU A 97 1.97 -19.11 -11.35
CA LEU A 97 2.98 -19.40 -12.34
C LEU A 97 2.89 -18.31 -13.42
N PRO A 98 3.99 -17.60 -13.73
CA PRO A 98 4.01 -16.66 -14.84
C PRO A 98 3.61 -17.36 -16.15
N TYR A 99 2.85 -16.65 -16.98
CA TYR A 99 2.45 -17.17 -18.28
C TYR A 99 3.66 -17.34 -19.21
N GLU A 100 3.79 -18.55 -19.76
CA GLU A 100 4.81 -18.90 -20.75
C GLU A 100 4.13 -19.66 -21.89
N VAL A 101 4.33 -19.21 -23.13
CA VAL A 101 3.64 -19.73 -24.32
C VAL A 101 3.90 -21.24 -24.52
N GLY A 102 5.17 -21.65 -24.48
CA GLY A 102 5.53 -23.06 -24.72
C GLY A 102 4.96 -24.01 -23.66
N ALA A 103 5.02 -23.62 -22.38
CA ALA A 103 4.42 -24.40 -21.30
C ALA A 103 2.88 -24.41 -21.37
N TRP A 104 2.26 -23.31 -21.81
CA TRP A 104 0.81 -23.26 -22.03
C TRP A 104 0.36 -24.21 -23.14
N ASP A 105 1.07 -24.26 -24.26
CA ASP A 105 0.73 -25.14 -25.39
C ASP A 105 0.83 -26.62 -24.98
N GLN A 106 1.86 -27.00 -24.22
CA GLN A 106 1.99 -28.34 -23.64
C GLN A 106 0.84 -28.69 -22.69
N LEU A 107 0.39 -27.72 -21.88
CA LEU A 107 -0.77 -27.92 -21.00
C LEU A 107 -2.06 -28.12 -21.82
N GLN A 108 -2.27 -27.35 -22.90
CA GLN A 108 -3.43 -27.51 -23.78
C GLN A 108 -3.44 -28.85 -24.52
N GLU A 109 -2.27 -29.32 -24.96
CA GLU A 109 -2.11 -30.65 -25.56
C GLU A 109 -2.46 -31.74 -24.54
N ALA A 110 -1.95 -31.64 -23.31
CA ALA A 110 -2.28 -32.58 -22.23
C ALA A 110 -3.77 -32.57 -21.87
N ILE A 111 -4.45 -31.41 -21.91
CA ILE A 111 -5.90 -31.29 -21.66
C ILE A 111 -6.71 -31.95 -22.78
N SER A 112 -6.29 -31.75 -24.03
CA SER A 112 -7.02 -32.25 -25.20
C SER A 112 -6.80 -33.76 -25.41
N GLN A 113 -5.55 -34.22 -25.35
CA GLN A 113 -5.13 -35.57 -25.77
C GLN A 113 -4.71 -36.48 -24.61
N GLY A 114 -4.48 -35.95 -23.40
CA GLY A 114 -4.00 -36.74 -22.27
C GLY A 114 -5.04 -37.71 -21.68
N THR A 115 -4.58 -38.60 -20.81
CA THR A 115 -5.41 -39.47 -19.98
C THR A 115 -6.25 -38.66 -18.99
N LYS A 116 -7.33 -39.23 -18.44
CA LYS A 116 -8.20 -38.53 -17.46
C LYS A 116 -7.44 -37.94 -16.26
N THR A 117 -6.36 -38.57 -15.84
CA THR A 117 -5.47 -38.10 -14.77
C THR A 117 -4.60 -36.93 -15.23
N GLU A 118 -4.01 -37.02 -16.42
CA GLU A 118 -3.20 -35.95 -17.01
C GLU A 118 -4.05 -34.73 -17.31
N LYS A 119 -5.25 -34.90 -17.87
CA LYS A 119 -6.21 -33.81 -18.10
C LYS A 119 -6.50 -33.04 -16.83
N ARG A 120 -6.83 -33.73 -15.74
CA ARG A 120 -7.10 -33.10 -14.43
C ARG A 120 -5.87 -32.40 -13.84
N ALA A 121 -4.68 -32.94 -14.05
CA ALA A 121 -3.44 -32.32 -13.59
C ALA A 121 -3.13 -31.06 -14.41
N ALA A 122 -3.25 -31.14 -15.74
CA ALA A 122 -3.03 -30.04 -16.66
C ALA A 122 -4.05 -28.91 -16.46
N GLU A 123 -5.34 -29.23 -16.25
CA GLU A 123 -6.38 -28.26 -15.88
C GLU A 123 -6.02 -27.50 -14.59
N ARG A 124 -5.51 -28.21 -13.57
CA ARG A 124 -5.07 -27.59 -12.31
C ARG A 124 -3.86 -26.68 -12.49
N THR A 125 -2.89 -27.09 -13.31
CA THR A 125 -1.70 -26.27 -13.58
C THR A 125 -2.05 -25.06 -14.44
N ALA A 126 -2.95 -25.21 -15.42
CA ALA A 126 -3.44 -24.12 -16.25
C ALA A 126 -4.14 -23.02 -15.43
N LEU A 127 -4.85 -23.37 -14.35
CA LEU A 127 -5.46 -22.39 -13.44
C LEU A 127 -4.43 -21.55 -12.67
N LYS A 128 -3.23 -22.10 -12.43
CA LYS A 128 -2.13 -21.40 -11.73
C LYS A 128 -1.37 -20.46 -12.67
N MET A 129 -1.31 -20.82 -13.96
CA MET A 129 -0.63 -20.06 -14.99
C MET A 129 -1.42 -18.81 -15.36
N ARG A 130 -0.87 -17.64 -15.06
CA ARG A 130 -1.55 -16.35 -15.21
C ARG A 130 -0.58 -15.30 -15.74
N ALA A 131 -1.10 -14.36 -16.53
CA ALA A 131 -0.27 -13.27 -17.08
C ALA A 131 0.22 -12.31 -15.98
N ASN A 132 -0.64 -12.00 -15.01
CA ASN A 132 -0.33 -11.09 -13.91
C ASN A 132 -0.42 -11.80 -12.56
N PRO A 133 0.48 -11.51 -11.62
CA PRO A 133 0.39 -12.02 -10.25
C PRO A 133 -0.80 -11.41 -9.51
N ASP A 134 -1.26 -12.14 -8.49
CA ASP A 134 -2.27 -11.66 -7.54
C ASP A 134 -1.89 -10.26 -7.04
N GLY A 135 -2.82 -9.30 -7.13
CA GLY A 135 -2.55 -7.90 -6.75
C GLY A 135 -2.26 -6.97 -7.93
N SER A 136 -1.95 -7.51 -9.12
CA SER A 136 -1.88 -6.76 -10.40
C SER A 136 -2.87 -7.28 -11.45
N ASP A 137 -3.96 -7.91 -11.01
CA ASP A 137 -4.97 -8.48 -11.89
C ASP A 137 -5.53 -7.45 -12.88
N GLY A 138 -5.55 -7.82 -14.16
CA GLY A 138 -6.01 -6.93 -15.23
C GLY A 138 -5.07 -5.76 -15.54
N MET A 139 -3.82 -5.78 -15.04
CA MET A 139 -2.79 -4.82 -15.42
C MET A 139 -2.25 -5.11 -16.83
N GLY A 140 -1.99 -4.05 -17.58
CA GLY A 140 -1.26 -4.04 -18.84
C GLY A 140 -0.65 -2.66 -19.06
N TRP A 141 -0.28 -2.36 -20.31
CA TRP A 141 0.35 -1.09 -20.65
C TRP A 141 -0.41 -0.37 -21.78
N LEU A 142 -0.81 0.88 -21.52
CA LEU A 142 -1.23 1.79 -22.58
C LEU A 142 0.00 2.28 -23.38
N GLN A 143 1.12 2.47 -22.68
CA GLN A 143 2.40 2.92 -23.21
C GLN A 143 3.56 2.20 -22.51
N TYR A 144 4.42 1.52 -23.28
CA TYR A 144 5.59 0.80 -22.77
C TYR A 144 6.84 0.96 -23.65
N ALA A 145 6.81 1.86 -24.63
CA ALA A 145 7.94 2.10 -25.52
C ALA A 145 9.16 2.66 -24.75
N SER A 146 10.35 2.36 -25.26
CA SER A 146 11.62 2.76 -24.68
C SER A 146 11.73 4.27 -24.49
N ASN A 147 12.35 4.70 -23.39
CA ASN A 147 12.60 6.11 -23.05
C ASN A 147 11.34 6.99 -22.94
N MET A 148 10.15 6.40 -22.82
CA MET A 148 8.91 7.12 -22.54
C MET A 148 8.33 6.69 -21.19
N PRO A 149 7.60 7.59 -20.51
CA PRO A 149 6.86 7.23 -19.30
C PRO A 149 5.98 6.01 -19.52
N GLY A 150 6.07 5.04 -18.61
CA GLY A 150 5.21 3.87 -18.60
C GLY A 150 3.82 4.27 -18.12
N ILE A 151 2.80 4.03 -18.94
CA ILE A 151 1.40 4.25 -18.55
C ILE A 151 0.77 2.88 -18.34
N ALA A 152 0.65 2.48 -17.08
CA ALA A 152 0.01 1.24 -16.70
C ALA A 152 -1.51 1.37 -16.84
N TRP A 153 -2.15 0.39 -17.45
CA TRP A 153 -3.60 0.30 -17.56
C TRP A 153 -4.09 -0.84 -16.69
N HIS A 154 -4.98 -0.53 -15.76
CA HIS A 154 -5.62 -1.47 -14.85
C HIS A 154 -7.10 -1.64 -15.21
N ALA A 155 -7.51 -2.87 -15.48
CA ALA A 155 -8.90 -3.26 -15.64
C ALA A 155 -9.28 -4.44 -14.71
N PRO A 156 -9.14 -4.29 -13.38
CA PRO A 156 -9.50 -5.33 -12.42
C PRO A 156 -11.00 -5.63 -12.46
N ILE A 157 -11.35 -6.91 -12.29
CA ILE A 157 -12.74 -7.36 -12.32
C ILE A 157 -13.53 -6.76 -11.15
N GLY A 158 -14.64 -6.08 -11.45
CA GLY A 158 -15.56 -5.55 -10.45
C GLY A 158 -15.14 -4.20 -9.83
N GLU A 159 -14.07 -3.58 -10.31
CA GLU A 159 -13.64 -2.24 -9.93
C GLU A 159 -13.60 -1.32 -11.16
N GLN A 160 -13.50 -0.01 -10.93
CA GLN A 160 -13.40 0.95 -12.01
C GLN A 160 -12.02 0.86 -12.68
N PRO A 161 -11.93 0.75 -14.02
CA PRO A 161 -10.65 0.79 -14.72
C PRO A 161 -9.94 2.13 -14.50
N TYR A 162 -8.61 2.11 -14.44
CA TYR A 162 -7.81 3.30 -14.23
C TYR A 162 -6.45 3.19 -14.92
N LEU A 163 -5.83 4.33 -15.16
CA LEU A 163 -4.43 4.43 -15.56
C LEU A 163 -3.58 4.83 -14.36
N SER A 164 -2.36 4.34 -14.26
CA SER A 164 -1.40 4.81 -13.26
C SER A 164 -0.01 5.01 -13.82
N VAL A 165 0.70 5.98 -13.23
CA VAL A 165 2.08 6.33 -13.59
C VAL A 165 2.87 6.48 -12.30
N ALA A 166 4.02 5.81 -12.25
CA ALA A 166 4.95 5.87 -11.13
C ALA A 166 6.06 6.90 -11.41
N PHE A 167 6.40 7.68 -10.40
CA PHE A 167 7.45 8.69 -10.43
C PHE A 167 8.50 8.34 -9.38
N SER A 168 9.77 8.24 -9.77
CA SER A 168 10.86 8.25 -8.79
C SER A 168 11.02 9.65 -8.25
N VAL A 169 11.12 9.77 -6.93
CA VAL A 169 11.34 11.03 -6.23
C VAL A 169 12.50 10.91 -5.26
N SER A 170 13.17 12.01 -4.99
CA SER A 170 14.26 12.00 -4.00
C SER A 170 13.78 12.13 -2.57
N GLY A 171 12.52 12.49 -2.36
CA GLY A 171 11.98 12.85 -1.06
C GLY A 171 12.14 14.34 -0.75
N GLN A 172 11.45 14.79 0.31
CA GLN A 172 11.37 16.21 0.67
C GLN A 172 12.58 16.72 1.47
N LEU A 173 13.30 15.81 2.13
CA LEU A 173 14.40 16.14 3.02
C LEU A 173 15.64 15.41 2.55
N ARG A 174 16.77 16.12 2.54
CA ARG A 174 18.09 15.56 2.28
C ARG A 174 19.03 16.02 3.40
N GLY A 175 19.24 15.17 4.40
CA GLY A 175 20.09 15.49 5.54
C GLY A 175 19.39 16.31 6.62
N MET A 176 20.20 17.02 7.42
CA MET A 176 19.70 17.84 8.53
C MET A 176 19.08 19.14 8.00
N GLU A 177 17.82 19.36 8.33
CA GLU A 177 17.03 20.50 7.89
C GLU A 177 16.39 21.23 9.07
N THR A 178 16.08 22.51 8.87
CA THR A 178 15.40 23.30 9.90
C THR A 178 13.92 22.90 10.01
N ALA A 179 13.33 23.03 11.19
CA ALA A 179 11.89 22.77 11.38
C ALA A 179 11.01 23.63 10.44
N ALA A 180 11.43 24.86 10.14
CA ALA A 180 10.73 25.72 9.19
C ALA A 180 10.77 25.18 7.75
N ALA A 181 11.90 24.59 7.33
CA ALA A 181 12.02 23.95 6.01
C ALA A 181 11.10 22.71 5.91
N LEU A 182 11.09 21.88 6.96
CA LEU A 182 10.17 20.74 7.07
C LEU A 182 8.70 21.16 6.92
N THR A 183 8.28 22.19 7.66
CA THR A 183 6.91 22.71 7.58
C THR A 183 6.57 23.22 6.19
N ARG A 184 7.48 23.96 5.53
CA ARG A 184 7.24 24.47 4.18
C ARG A 184 7.07 23.31 3.19
N ALA A 185 7.89 22.27 3.29
CA ALA A 185 7.78 21.08 2.45
C ALA A 185 6.46 20.33 2.70
N ALA A 186 6.09 20.09 3.95
CA ALA A 186 4.82 19.44 4.31
C ALA A 186 3.61 20.24 3.79
N ASN A 187 3.63 21.57 3.92
CA ASN A 187 2.60 22.44 3.37
C ASN A 187 2.55 22.43 1.84
N ALA A 188 3.71 22.35 1.17
CA ALA A 188 3.78 22.25 -0.29
C ALA A 188 3.18 20.92 -0.80
N TRP A 189 3.44 19.81 -0.10
CA TRP A 189 2.77 18.53 -0.35
C TRP A 189 1.26 18.60 -0.16
N GLY A 190 0.80 19.20 0.95
CA GLY A 190 -0.63 19.41 1.19
C GLY A 190 -1.31 20.25 0.09
N LYS A 191 -0.63 21.28 -0.43
CA LYS A 191 -1.10 22.09 -1.56
C LYS A 191 -1.16 21.29 -2.86
N PHE A 192 -0.18 20.42 -3.12
CA PHE A 192 -0.20 19.51 -4.26
C PHE A 192 -1.43 18.61 -4.22
N LEU A 193 -1.67 17.91 -3.10
CA LEU A 193 -2.85 17.06 -2.93
C LEU A 193 -4.15 17.85 -3.07
N ALA A 194 -4.24 19.04 -2.45
CA ALA A 194 -5.41 19.90 -2.53
C ALA A 194 -5.75 20.31 -3.98
N ARG A 195 -4.75 20.68 -4.79
CA ARG A 195 -4.96 21.02 -6.21
C ARG A 195 -5.49 19.83 -7.01
N ARG A 196 -5.09 18.61 -6.66
CA ARG A 196 -5.54 17.36 -7.32
C ARG A 196 -6.88 16.84 -6.80
N ALA A 197 -7.32 17.30 -5.63
CA ALA A 197 -8.63 16.97 -5.07
C ALA A 197 -9.78 17.83 -5.65
N ALA A 198 -9.46 18.83 -6.47
CA ALA A 198 -10.47 19.67 -7.12
C ALA A 198 -11.40 18.83 -8.02
N PRO A 199 -12.71 19.14 -8.11
CA PRO A 199 -13.64 18.39 -8.96
C PRO A 199 -13.22 18.31 -10.43
N SER A 200 -12.55 19.34 -10.94
CA SER A 200 -12.04 19.42 -12.31
C SER A 200 -10.77 18.60 -12.55
N SER A 201 -10.13 18.08 -11.51
CA SER A 201 -8.94 17.24 -11.64
C SER A 201 -9.34 15.83 -12.08
N LEU A 202 -8.60 15.29 -13.04
CA LEU A 202 -8.73 13.91 -13.49
C LEU A 202 -8.06 12.91 -12.54
N ILE A 203 -7.22 13.39 -11.62
CA ILE A 203 -6.52 12.55 -10.63
C ILE A 203 -7.44 12.27 -9.45
N ARG A 204 -7.50 11.02 -8.98
CA ARG A 204 -8.25 10.64 -7.78
C ARG A 204 -7.41 10.05 -6.67
N ASP A 205 -6.41 9.25 -7.01
CA ASP A 205 -5.60 8.57 -6.01
C ASP A 205 -4.12 8.91 -6.17
N VAL A 206 -3.45 9.06 -5.04
CA VAL A 206 -2.00 9.26 -4.94
C VAL A 206 -1.47 8.23 -3.96
N GLN A 207 -0.55 7.39 -4.41
CA GLN A 207 0.18 6.45 -3.57
C GLN A 207 1.57 7.02 -3.30
N THR A 208 1.96 7.15 -2.04
CA THR A 208 3.37 7.31 -1.67
C THR A 208 3.93 5.93 -1.37
N LEU A 209 5.09 5.60 -1.93
CA LEU A 209 5.74 4.32 -1.74
C LEU A 209 7.21 4.57 -1.37
N THR A 210 7.65 3.99 -0.28
CA THR A 210 9.07 4.00 0.11
C THR A 210 9.54 2.57 0.27
N ARG A 211 10.56 2.18 -0.51
CA ARG A 211 11.26 0.92 -0.36
C ARG A 211 12.50 1.16 0.50
N VAL A 212 12.65 0.39 1.58
CA VAL A 212 13.76 0.47 2.52
C VAL A 212 14.58 -0.81 2.39
N LEU A 213 15.87 -0.64 2.08
CA LEU A 213 16.79 -1.72 1.70
C LEU A 213 18.10 -1.58 2.48
N PRO A 214 18.84 -2.68 2.70
CA PRO A 214 20.26 -2.59 3.00
C PRO A 214 20.99 -1.77 1.94
N PRO A 215 22.08 -1.06 2.29
CA PRO A 215 22.85 -0.28 1.35
C PRO A 215 23.48 -1.18 0.29
N ASP A 216 23.31 -0.79 -0.97
CA ASP A 216 24.02 -1.39 -2.08
C ASP A 216 25.40 -0.74 -2.21
N SER A 217 26.44 -1.50 -1.87
CA SER A 217 27.83 -1.05 -1.95
C SER A 217 28.45 -1.26 -3.34
N ALA A 218 27.76 -1.91 -4.29
CA ALA A 218 28.33 -2.32 -5.57
C ALA A 218 28.88 -1.13 -6.38
N ARG A 219 28.18 0.01 -6.40
CA ARG A 219 28.68 1.22 -7.08
C ARG A 219 29.94 1.78 -6.42
N GLN A 220 30.00 1.75 -5.09
CA GLN A 220 31.18 2.21 -4.36
C GLN A 220 32.36 1.28 -4.59
N GLN A 221 32.13 -0.04 -4.53
CA GLN A 221 33.14 -1.05 -4.83
C GLN A 221 33.65 -0.92 -6.27
N GLN A 222 32.77 -0.68 -7.25
CA GLN A 222 33.16 -0.44 -8.64
C GLN A 222 33.96 0.86 -8.81
N TRP A 223 33.57 1.93 -8.10
CA TRP A 223 34.33 3.18 -8.09
C TRP A 223 35.73 2.98 -7.50
N VAL A 224 35.85 2.25 -6.40
CA VAL A 224 37.17 1.88 -5.83
C VAL A 224 37.97 1.10 -6.86
N LYS A 225 37.39 0.03 -7.43
CA LYS A 225 38.07 -0.82 -8.43
C LYS A 225 38.59 -0.02 -9.64
N THR A 226 37.85 1.00 -10.07
CA THR A 226 38.26 1.87 -11.19
C THR A 226 39.23 2.98 -10.81
N ARG A 227 39.43 3.23 -9.51
CA ARG A 227 40.33 4.27 -8.98
C ARG A 227 41.57 3.72 -8.26
N LEU A 228 41.60 2.42 -7.97
CA LEU A 228 42.77 1.75 -7.43
C LEU A 228 43.91 1.83 -8.44
N GLU A 229 45.09 2.24 -7.97
CA GLU A 229 46.31 2.18 -8.76
C GLU A 229 46.63 0.72 -9.11
N THR A 230 47.10 0.48 -10.33
CA THR A 230 47.66 -0.80 -10.72
C THR A 230 48.99 -0.99 -10.02
N VAL A 231 49.18 -2.14 -9.37
CA VAL A 231 50.46 -2.53 -8.75
C VAL A 231 51.57 -2.39 -9.78
N GLN A 232 52.57 -1.57 -9.49
CA GLN A 232 53.69 -1.35 -10.41
C GLN A 232 54.79 -2.38 -10.17
N ASP A 233 55.46 -2.80 -11.24
CA ASP A 233 56.50 -3.83 -11.18
C ASP A 233 57.69 -3.42 -10.30
N ASN A 234 57.98 -2.11 -10.23
CA ASN A 234 59.06 -1.52 -9.44
C ASN A 234 58.76 -1.37 -7.94
N TRP A 235 57.57 -1.73 -7.47
CA TRP A 235 57.23 -1.62 -6.05
C TRP A 235 58.01 -2.61 -5.20
N THR A 236 58.50 -2.12 -4.05
CA THR A 236 59.11 -2.96 -3.01
C THR A 236 58.06 -3.85 -2.33
N ALA A 237 58.51 -4.93 -1.67
CA ALA A 237 57.61 -5.82 -0.92
C ALA A 237 56.79 -5.09 0.14
N ALA A 238 57.41 -4.15 0.87
CA ALA A 238 56.74 -3.34 1.89
C ALA A 238 55.65 -2.42 1.31
N GLN A 239 55.86 -1.88 0.11
CA GLN A 239 54.86 -1.06 -0.58
C GLN A 239 53.65 -1.90 -1.04
N ARG A 240 53.90 -3.12 -1.54
CA ARG A 240 52.81 -4.06 -1.92
C ARG A 240 51.99 -4.48 -0.71
N GLU A 241 52.65 -4.78 0.41
CA GLU A 241 51.97 -5.13 1.67
C GLU A 241 51.14 -3.95 2.20
N SER A 242 51.69 -2.74 2.21
CA SER A 242 50.96 -1.52 2.61
C SER A 242 49.74 -1.26 1.73
N PHE A 243 49.87 -1.44 0.41
CA PHE A 243 48.77 -1.27 -0.53
C PHE A 243 47.63 -2.27 -0.29
N GLU A 244 47.94 -3.55 -0.11
CA GLU A 244 46.91 -4.56 0.22
C GLU A 244 46.27 -4.28 1.59
N ALA A 245 47.05 -3.82 2.59
CA ALA A 245 46.51 -3.43 3.88
C ALA A 245 45.54 -2.23 3.78
N GLN A 246 45.84 -1.23 2.93
CA GLN A 246 44.95 -0.09 2.68
C GLN A 246 43.65 -0.52 1.98
N LYS A 247 43.75 -1.42 1.01
CA LYS A 247 42.58 -1.98 0.31
C LYS A 247 41.66 -2.75 1.26
N LEU A 248 42.24 -3.60 2.12
CA LEU A 248 41.50 -4.32 3.17
C LEU A 248 40.89 -3.36 4.19
N SER A 249 41.62 -2.33 4.60
CA SER A 249 41.11 -1.30 5.52
C SER A 249 39.92 -0.54 4.93
N TYR A 250 39.98 -0.18 3.65
CA TYR A 250 38.87 0.50 2.98
C TYR A 250 37.65 -0.41 2.81
N ASP A 251 37.86 -1.68 2.45
CA ASP A 251 36.79 -2.69 2.41
C ASP A 251 36.13 -2.86 3.79
N GLU A 252 36.92 -2.86 4.86
CA GLU A 252 36.41 -2.88 6.23
C GLU A 252 35.56 -1.65 6.55
N VAL A 253 35.94 -0.45 6.08
CA VAL A 253 35.14 0.78 6.22
C VAL A 253 33.82 0.65 5.47
N ILE A 254 33.81 0.14 4.24
CA ILE A 254 32.58 -0.11 3.48
C ILE A 254 31.68 -1.06 4.28
N ARG A 255 32.21 -2.19 4.75
CA ARG A 255 31.46 -3.18 5.52
C ARG A 255 30.89 -2.61 6.81
N LYS A 256 31.69 -1.87 7.60
CA LYS A 256 31.26 -1.25 8.86
C LYS A 256 30.24 -0.13 8.64
N SER A 257 30.42 0.69 7.62
CA SER A 257 29.47 1.77 7.29
C SER A 257 28.15 1.25 6.73
N SER A 258 28.16 0.04 6.17
CA SER A 258 27.00 -0.63 5.59
C SER A 258 26.23 -1.49 6.59
N ALA A 259 26.89 -1.93 7.66
CA ALA A 259 26.28 -2.72 8.73
C ALA A 259 25.12 -1.93 9.37
N ASP A 260 23.93 -2.53 9.41
CA ASP A 260 22.68 -1.99 9.98
C ASP A 260 22.18 -0.67 9.36
N ALA A 261 22.87 -0.13 8.34
CA ALA A 261 22.39 1.00 7.58
C ALA A 261 21.21 0.56 6.70
N MET A 262 20.25 1.46 6.51
CA MET A 262 19.11 1.24 5.61
C MET A 262 18.93 2.45 4.70
N VAL A 263 18.86 2.20 3.40
CA VAL A 263 18.69 3.19 2.34
C VAL A 263 17.23 3.22 1.90
N GLN A 264 16.72 4.42 1.68
CA GLN A 264 15.35 4.67 1.28
C GLN A 264 15.28 5.03 -0.21
N ARG A 265 14.35 4.42 -0.93
CA ARG A 265 13.99 4.75 -2.32
C ARG A 265 12.53 5.18 -2.33
N HIS A 266 12.25 6.41 -2.76
CA HIS A 266 10.92 6.99 -2.71
C HIS A 266 10.29 7.06 -4.10
N TYR A 267 8.99 6.77 -4.13
CA TYR A 267 8.17 6.78 -5.32
C TYR A 267 6.83 7.44 -5.00
N VAL A 268 6.26 8.13 -5.99
CA VAL A 268 4.88 8.59 -5.97
C VAL A 268 4.19 7.98 -7.17
N VAL A 269 3.05 7.33 -6.95
CA VAL A 269 2.20 6.83 -8.04
C VAL A 269 0.94 7.65 -8.05
N VAL A 270 0.51 8.06 -9.24
CA VAL A 270 -0.72 8.80 -9.43
C VAL A 270 -1.67 7.97 -10.28
N SER A 271 -2.95 7.97 -9.92
CA SER A 271 -3.99 7.20 -10.62
C SER A 271 -5.08 8.11 -11.19
N TRP A 272 -5.46 7.82 -12.43
CA TRP A 272 -6.52 8.46 -13.20
C TRP A 272 -7.61 7.44 -13.50
N PRO A 273 -8.80 7.52 -12.87
CA PRO A 273 -9.91 6.66 -13.25
C PRO A 273 -10.33 6.92 -14.69
N LEU A 274 -10.68 5.85 -15.41
CA LEU A 274 -11.28 5.91 -16.73
C LEU A 274 -12.79 6.13 -16.58
N ASP A 275 -13.18 7.33 -16.18
CA ASP A 275 -14.58 7.80 -16.14
C ASP A 275 -14.94 8.64 -17.37
N GLN A 276 -16.19 9.10 -17.42
CA GLN A 276 -16.68 9.96 -18.49
C GLN A 276 -15.87 11.27 -18.60
N GLN A 277 -15.46 11.84 -17.46
CA GLN A 277 -14.69 13.09 -17.42
C GLN A 277 -13.32 12.91 -18.08
N PHE A 278 -12.67 11.77 -17.84
CA PHE A 278 -11.44 11.39 -18.54
C PHE A 278 -11.67 11.23 -20.04
N THR A 279 -12.71 10.51 -20.46
CA THR A 279 -12.98 10.30 -21.89
C THR A 279 -13.33 11.60 -22.63
N ASP A 280 -14.08 12.50 -21.99
CA ASP A 280 -14.44 13.80 -22.54
C ASP A 280 -13.20 14.70 -22.69
N ALA A 281 -12.33 14.71 -21.67
CA ALA A 281 -11.05 15.42 -21.75
C ALA A 281 -10.13 14.85 -22.83
N ALA A 282 -10.10 13.52 -23.00
CA ALA A 282 -9.25 12.86 -23.99
C ALA A 282 -9.70 13.14 -25.43
N THR A 283 -11.00 13.34 -25.68
CA THR A 283 -11.55 13.60 -27.02
C THR A 283 -10.94 14.85 -27.67
N LYS A 284 -10.48 15.81 -26.86
CA LYS A 284 -9.81 17.05 -27.32
C LYS A 284 -8.44 16.80 -27.95
N PHE A 285 -7.83 15.67 -27.65
CA PHE A 285 -6.52 15.27 -28.16
C PHE A 285 -6.62 14.33 -29.37
N GLY A 286 -7.85 13.94 -29.78
CA GLY A 286 -8.11 13.07 -30.93
C GLY A 286 -9.04 11.91 -30.59
N HIS A 287 -8.87 10.79 -31.30
CA HIS A 287 -9.71 9.60 -31.14
C HIS A 287 -8.97 8.40 -30.53
N GLY A 288 -9.71 7.55 -29.82
CA GLY A 288 -9.22 6.26 -29.33
C GLY A 288 -8.08 6.35 -28.31
N ARG A 289 -7.21 5.32 -28.32
CA ARG A 289 -6.11 5.18 -27.35
C ARG A 289 -4.97 6.17 -27.56
N ASP A 290 -4.77 6.66 -28.78
CA ASP A 290 -3.75 7.67 -29.06
C ASP A 290 -4.10 9.01 -28.39
N ALA A 291 -5.37 9.36 -28.38
CA ALA A 291 -5.87 10.52 -27.65
C ALA A 291 -5.62 10.39 -26.14
N TRP A 292 -5.77 9.18 -25.58
CA TRP A 292 -5.48 8.91 -24.18
C TRP A 292 -3.99 9.08 -23.88
N ARG A 293 -3.10 8.58 -24.76
CA ARG A 293 -1.65 8.77 -24.62
C ARG A 293 -1.25 10.25 -24.66
N ALA A 294 -1.84 11.01 -25.58
CA ALA A 294 -1.58 12.45 -25.71
C ALA A 294 -2.07 13.25 -24.48
N LEU A 295 -3.29 12.99 -24.00
CA LEU A 295 -3.79 13.56 -22.74
C LEU A 295 -2.87 13.20 -21.57
N MET A 296 -2.49 11.93 -21.46
CA MET A 296 -1.64 11.46 -20.38
C MET A 296 -0.25 12.09 -20.41
N ALA A 297 0.33 12.36 -21.59
CA ALA A 297 1.60 13.07 -21.68
C ALA A 297 1.53 14.47 -21.02
N ASP A 298 0.46 15.23 -21.28
CA ASP A 298 0.24 16.52 -20.60
C ASP A 298 0.00 16.35 -19.09
N GLN A 299 -0.80 15.36 -18.69
CA GLN A 299 -1.06 15.07 -17.26
C GLN A 299 0.20 14.66 -16.50
N ILE A 300 1.10 13.90 -17.12
CA ILE A 300 2.40 13.49 -16.56
C ILE A 300 3.28 14.71 -16.35
N LEU A 301 3.47 15.56 -17.37
CA LEU A 301 4.26 16.79 -17.25
C LEU A 301 3.70 17.77 -16.21
N ALA A 302 2.38 17.90 -16.14
CA ALA A 302 1.72 18.69 -15.09
C ALA A 302 1.95 18.09 -13.69
N THR A 303 2.02 16.76 -13.59
CA THR A 303 2.29 16.05 -12.32
C THR A 303 3.73 16.23 -11.89
N GLU A 304 4.71 16.08 -12.78
CA GLU A 304 6.12 16.33 -12.49
C GLU A 304 6.36 17.76 -11.99
N ARG A 305 5.79 18.77 -12.68
CA ARG A 305 5.83 20.16 -12.20
C ARG A 305 5.22 20.31 -10.81
N GLY A 306 4.07 19.68 -10.57
CA GLY A 306 3.41 19.72 -9.26
C GLY A 306 4.21 19.05 -8.14
N LEU A 307 4.91 17.95 -8.42
CA LEU A 307 5.78 17.26 -7.46
C LEU A 307 7.07 18.06 -7.18
N ASN A 308 7.62 18.72 -8.20
CA ASN A 308 8.73 19.66 -8.04
C ASN A 308 8.34 20.87 -7.17
N ASP A 309 7.15 21.46 -7.42
CA ASP A 309 6.58 22.51 -6.57
C ASP A 309 6.34 22.04 -5.13
N ALA A 310 5.98 20.76 -4.96
CA ALA A 310 5.82 20.10 -3.67
C ALA A 310 7.16 19.76 -2.98
N LYS A 311 8.29 20.19 -3.54
CA LYS A 311 9.64 19.99 -3.01
C LYS A 311 10.04 18.52 -2.90
N MET A 312 9.61 17.66 -3.82
CA MET A 312 9.95 16.21 -3.83
C MET A 312 11.36 15.89 -4.38
N GLY A 313 12.18 16.91 -4.66
CA GLY A 313 13.56 16.78 -5.14
C GLY A 313 13.64 16.49 -6.65
N ASP A 314 14.51 15.55 -7.06
CA ASP A 314 14.55 15.08 -8.46
C ASP A 314 13.34 14.17 -8.70
N VAL A 315 12.48 14.58 -9.63
CA VAL A 315 11.23 13.90 -9.99
C VAL A 315 11.33 13.44 -11.43
N ARG A 316 11.14 12.14 -11.67
CA ARG A 316 11.13 11.56 -13.02
C ARG A 316 10.05 10.49 -13.12
N ALA A 317 9.24 10.54 -14.18
CA ALA A 317 8.36 9.44 -14.52
C ALA A 317 9.16 8.18 -14.88
N LEU A 318 8.77 7.04 -14.32
CA LEU A 318 9.37 5.75 -14.63
C LEU A 318 8.86 5.24 -15.97
N THR A 319 9.76 4.63 -16.76
CA THR A 319 9.40 3.83 -17.93
C THR A 319 8.72 2.53 -17.51
N ALA A 320 8.01 1.87 -18.43
CA ALA A 320 7.36 0.58 -18.14
C ALA A 320 8.36 -0.46 -17.60
N LYS A 321 9.56 -0.54 -18.19
CA LYS A 321 10.63 -1.42 -17.72
C LYS A 321 11.11 -1.10 -16.31
N GLN A 322 11.23 0.19 -15.96
CA GLN A 322 11.62 0.61 -14.61
C GLN A 322 10.55 0.27 -13.57
N THR A 323 9.27 0.49 -13.90
CA THR A 323 8.16 0.13 -13.02
C THR A 323 8.10 -1.39 -12.82
N THR A 324 8.23 -2.18 -13.88
CA THR A 324 8.29 -3.64 -13.78
C THR A 324 9.52 -4.12 -13.01
N ALA A 325 10.70 -3.51 -13.22
CA ALA A 325 11.90 -3.82 -12.44
C ALA A 325 11.68 -3.58 -10.94
N LEU A 326 11.02 -2.48 -10.56
CA LEU A 326 10.65 -2.21 -9.18
C LEU A 326 9.66 -3.26 -8.64
N MET A 327 8.66 -3.69 -9.42
CA MET A 327 7.73 -4.75 -9.02
C MET A 327 8.44 -6.10 -8.81
N LEU A 328 9.36 -6.46 -9.71
CA LEU A 328 10.16 -7.68 -9.59
C LEU A 328 11.11 -7.61 -8.40
N HIS A 329 11.78 -6.48 -8.18
CA HIS A 329 12.64 -6.26 -7.01
C HIS A 329 11.88 -6.32 -5.67
N GLN A 330 10.59 -5.94 -5.66
CA GLN A 330 9.76 -6.08 -4.46
C GLN A 330 9.39 -7.54 -4.15
N GLN A 331 9.42 -8.42 -5.16
CA GLN A 331 9.22 -9.86 -5.02
C GLN A 331 10.54 -10.59 -4.74
N ASN A 332 11.63 -10.22 -5.40
CA ASN A 332 12.98 -10.74 -5.13
C ASN A 332 13.96 -9.56 -4.92
N PRO A 333 14.28 -9.22 -3.66
CA PRO A 333 15.23 -8.16 -3.33
C PRO A 333 16.63 -8.28 -3.95
N TYR A 334 17.05 -9.47 -4.41
CA TYR A 334 18.33 -9.64 -5.11
C TYR A 334 18.31 -9.13 -6.55
N LEU A 335 17.13 -9.01 -7.18
CA LEU A 335 17.04 -8.41 -8.51
C LEU A 335 17.38 -6.92 -8.42
N PRO A 336 18.40 -6.40 -9.14
CA PRO A 336 18.78 -5.01 -8.99
C PRO A 336 17.69 -4.06 -9.48
N ILE A 337 17.22 -3.16 -8.61
CA ILE A 337 16.10 -2.24 -8.87
C ILE A 337 16.33 -1.30 -10.06
N ASP A 338 17.59 -0.92 -10.32
CA ASP A 338 17.98 -0.01 -11.40
C ASP A 338 18.30 -0.75 -12.71
N LEU A 339 18.40 -2.08 -12.71
CA LEU A 339 18.81 -2.87 -13.88
C LEU A 339 17.60 -3.24 -14.74
N THR A 340 17.35 -2.43 -15.77
CA THR A 340 16.14 -2.54 -16.61
C THR A 340 16.36 -3.18 -17.97
N ARG A 341 17.62 -3.41 -18.37
CA ARG A 341 17.98 -3.88 -19.71
C ARG A 341 17.30 -5.21 -20.06
N THR A 342 17.31 -6.14 -19.12
CA THR A 342 16.81 -7.52 -19.27
C THR A 342 15.34 -7.68 -18.85
N VAL A 343 14.68 -6.60 -18.43
CA VAL A 343 13.31 -6.65 -17.94
C VAL A 343 12.33 -6.57 -19.12
N ASP A 344 11.44 -7.56 -19.21
CA ASP A 344 10.26 -7.52 -20.06
C ASP A 344 9.12 -6.79 -19.30
N PRO A 345 8.60 -5.65 -19.80
CA PRO A 345 7.51 -4.95 -19.14
C PRO A 345 6.23 -5.77 -19.02
N LEU A 346 6.02 -6.80 -19.86
CA LEU A 346 4.83 -7.65 -19.83
C LEU A 346 4.90 -8.78 -18.79
N GLN A 347 6.09 -9.05 -18.22
CA GLN A 347 6.29 -10.08 -17.20
C GLN A 347 6.52 -9.42 -15.83
N ALA A 348 5.43 -9.11 -15.14
CA ALA A 348 5.47 -8.37 -13.88
C ALA A 348 5.44 -9.24 -12.61
N GLY A 349 5.42 -10.57 -12.74
CA GLY A 349 5.33 -11.51 -11.63
C GLY A 349 6.38 -12.61 -11.68
N LEU A 350 6.86 -13.00 -10.50
CA LEU A 350 7.71 -14.16 -10.28
C LEU A 350 6.88 -15.33 -9.76
N ARG A 351 7.36 -16.56 -9.97
CA ARG A 351 6.73 -17.76 -9.44
C ARG A 351 6.55 -17.63 -7.92
N SER A 352 5.34 -17.91 -7.45
CA SER A 352 5.04 -17.78 -6.03
C SER A 352 3.84 -18.59 -5.55
N HIS A 353 3.75 -18.79 -4.25
CA HIS A 353 2.63 -19.45 -3.60
C HIS A 353 2.28 -18.82 -2.25
N ASP A 354 1.02 -18.96 -1.84
CA ASP A 354 0.50 -18.42 -0.59
C ASP A 354 0.49 -19.47 0.53
N GLU A 355 1.21 -19.16 1.61
CA GLU A 355 1.05 -19.82 2.90
C GLU A 355 0.06 -19.06 3.80
N PHE A 356 -0.42 -19.72 4.86
CA PHE A 356 -1.19 -18.99 5.86
C PHE A 356 -0.25 -18.00 6.56
N SER A 357 -0.56 -16.70 6.44
CA SER A 357 0.26 -15.59 6.94
C SER A 357 1.51 -15.21 6.14
N ALA A 358 1.82 -15.85 5.01
CA ALA A 358 2.94 -15.43 4.16
C ALA A 358 2.68 -15.67 2.67
N HIS A 359 3.36 -14.91 1.84
CA HIS A 359 3.47 -15.11 0.40
C HIS A 359 4.92 -15.44 0.09
N VAL A 360 5.17 -16.56 -0.58
CA VAL A 360 6.52 -17.09 -0.81
C VAL A 360 6.84 -16.98 -2.29
N VAL A 361 7.95 -16.31 -2.61
CA VAL A 361 8.47 -16.14 -3.96
C VAL A 361 9.69 -17.03 -4.13
N GLU A 362 9.74 -17.78 -5.23
CA GLU A 362 10.86 -18.64 -5.61
C GLU A 362 11.46 -18.12 -6.90
N ASP A 363 12.77 -17.88 -6.89
CA ASP A 363 13.51 -17.33 -8.03
C ASP A 363 15.00 -17.70 -7.91
N VAL A 364 15.87 -17.07 -8.68
CA VAL A 364 17.32 -17.17 -8.59
C VAL A 364 17.95 -15.84 -8.14
N ASP A 365 19.15 -15.91 -7.57
CA ASP A 365 19.99 -14.72 -7.36
C ASP A 365 20.89 -14.49 -8.59
N PRO A 366 20.61 -13.50 -9.43
CA PRO A 366 21.43 -13.23 -10.61
C PRO A 366 22.75 -12.53 -10.27
N THR A 367 22.95 -12.10 -9.02
CA THR A 367 24.16 -11.39 -8.58
C THR A 367 25.25 -12.34 -8.09
N ALA A 368 24.86 -13.55 -7.69
CA ALA A 368 25.76 -14.64 -7.35
C ALA A 368 25.86 -15.66 -8.48
N LEU A 369 27.08 -16.11 -8.75
CA LEU A 369 27.35 -17.27 -9.61
C LEU A 369 28.08 -18.31 -8.80
N ILE A 370 27.53 -19.51 -8.74
CA ILE A 370 28.16 -20.68 -8.13
C ILE A 370 28.62 -21.60 -9.27
N MET A 371 29.82 -22.16 -9.16
CA MET A 371 30.29 -23.17 -10.10
C MET A 371 29.58 -24.49 -9.81
N GLY A 372 28.71 -24.92 -10.72
CA GLY A 372 28.14 -26.27 -10.76
C GLY A 372 28.89 -27.17 -11.74
N ASP A 373 28.48 -28.44 -11.79
CA ASP A 373 29.11 -29.45 -12.66
C ASP A 373 29.04 -29.08 -14.15
N ASP A 374 27.99 -28.35 -14.56
CA ASP A 374 27.74 -27.91 -15.95
C ASP A 374 28.15 -26.43 -16.20
N GLY A 375 28.86 -25.80 -15.26
CA GLY A 375 29.32 -24.41 -15.37
C GLY A 375 28.70 -23.45 -14.34
N PRO A 376 28.86 -22.12 -14.51
CA PRO A 376 28.37 -21.14 -13.56
C PRO A 376 26.83 -21.04 -13.60
N VAL A 377 26.19 -21.28 -12.46
CA VAL A 377 24.73 -21.25 -12.28
C VAL A 377 24.37 -20.27 -11.15
N SER A 378 23.29 -19.53 -11.33
CA SER A 378 22.72 -18.68 -10.28
C SER A 378 22.00 -19.53 -9.23
N PRO A 379 22.30 -19.35 -7.93
CA PRO A 379 21.66 -20.14 -6.89
C PRO A 379 20.17 -19.83 -6.79
N SER A 380 19.37 -20.85 -6.47
CA SER A 380 17.96 -20.67 -6.14
C SER A 380 17.81 -19.92 -4.82
N VAL A 381 16.88 -18.97 -4.78
CA VAL A 381 16.54 -18.19 -3.59
C VAL A 381 15.04 -18.25 -3.32
N THR A 382 14.70 -18.10 -2.05
CA THR A 382 13.32 -18.03 -1.59
C THR A 382 13.15 -16.79 -0.75
N TRP A 383 12.10 -16.03 -1.01
CA TRP A 383 11.74 -14.84 -0.25
C TRP A 383 10.35 -14.98 0.34
N TRP A 384 10.27 -14.76 1.65
CA TRP A 384 9.04 -14.78 2.42
C TRP A 384 8.55 -13.34 2.61
N HIS A 385 7.32 -13.07 2.19
CA HIS A 385 6.69 -11.77 2.28
C HIS A 385 5.49 -11.80 3.20
N ARG A 386 5.30 -10.71 3.95
CA ARG A 386 4.10 -10.52 4.75
C ARG A 386 3.65 -9.08 4.71
N THR A 387 2.37 -8.88 4.44
CA THR A 387 1.77 -7.56 4.28
C THR A 387 0.75 -7.27 5.39
N ALA A 388 0.90 -6.11 6.01
CA ALA A 388 -0.01 -5.54 6.98
C ALA A 388 -0.71 -4.30 6.40
N ALA A 389 -1.97 -4.11 6.77
CA ALA A 389 -2.71 -2.87 6.53
C ALA A 389 -2.80 -2.03 7.82
N ILE A 390 -2.63 -0.73 7.66
CA ILE A 390 -2.77 0.30 8.69
C ILE A 390 -4.06 1.05 8.40
N HIS A 391 -5.09 0.76 9.19
CA HIS A 391 -6.36 1.46 9.13
C HIS A 391 -6.39 2.60 10.15
N GLY A 392 -6.99 3.75 9.80
CA GLY A 392 -7.17 4.87 10.73
C GLY A 392 -7.97 4.54 12.01
N GLN A 393 -8.66 3.38 12.06
CA GLN A 393 -9.37 2.87 13.24
C GLN A 393 -8.46 2.13 14.23
N ASN A 394 -7.28 1.68 13.81
CA ASN A 394 -6.27 1.06 14.65
C ASN A 394 -5.18 2.07 15.05
N LEU A 395 -5.43 3.36 14.79
CA LEU A 395 -4.50 4.44 15.04
C LEU A 395 -5.01 5.24 16.23
N ALA A 396 -4.17 5.40 17.25
CA ALA A 396 -4.48 6.23 18.39
C ALA A 396 -4.74 7.67 17.93
N VAL A 397 -5.76 8.31 18.51
CA VAL A 397 -6.12 9.70 18.19
C VAL A 397 -5.09 10.61 18.84
N ALA A 398 -4.15 11.08 18.05
CA ALA A 398 -3.03 11.88 18.54
C ALA A 398 -2.56 12.87 17.47
N GLY A 399 -1.97 13.95 17.97
CA GLY A 399 -1.25 14.91 17.17
C GLY A 399 0.06 14.33 16.63
N ARG A 400 0.29 14.48 15.33
CA ARG A 400 1.45 13.93 14.62
C ARG A 400 2.20 15.01 13.85
N SER A 401 3.52 14.89 13.86
CA SER A 401 4.41 15.73 13.07
C SER A 401 4.57 15.17 11.65
N PRO A 402 5.10 15.96 10.69
CA PRO A 402 5.46 15.45 9.37
C PRO A 402 6.48 14.30 9.38
N LEU A 403 7.23 14.13 10.47
CA LEU A 403 8.21 13.05 10.65
C LEU A 403 7.62 11.80 11.30
N TRP A 404 6.31 11.73 11.48
CA TRP A 404 5.66 10.61 12.16
C TRP A 404 6.11 9.25 11.62
N CYS A 405 6.14 9.04 10.30
CA CYS A 405 6.53 7.74 9.74
C CYS A 405 8.04 7.46 9.75
N LEU A 406 8.89 8.35 10.28
CA LEU A 406 10.35 8.22 10.17
C LEU A 406 10.88 6.94 10.81
N ASP A 407 10.30 6.50 11.93
CA ASP A 407 10.68 5.26 12.61
C ASP A 407 10.45 4.01 11.76
N LEU A 408 9.49 4.05 10.82
CA LEU A 408 9.31 2.99 9.83
C LEU A 408 10.38 3.02 8.73
N LEU A 409 11.10 4.12 8.55
CA LEU A 409 12.01 4.32 7.43
C LEU A 409 13.49 4.19 7.81
N ILE A 410 13.82 4.33 9.10
CA ILE A 410 15.20 4.26 9.60
C ILE A 410 15.59 2.84 10.05
N GLY A 411 16.89 2.53 9.98
CA GLY A 411 17.44 1.20 10.23
C GLY A 411 17.75 0.86 11.69
N ARG A 412 17.41 1.70 12.68
CA ARG A 412 17.88 1.52 14.07
C ARG A 412 17.37 0.23 14.71
N GLU A 413 16.07 -0.01 14.62
CA GLU A 413 15.40 -1.19 15.21
C GLU A 413 14.91 -2.16 14.14
N LEU A 414 14.80 -1.69 12.90
CA LEU A 414 14.27 -2.44 11.76
C LEU A 414 15.36 -2.62 10.71
N THR A 415 16.07 -3.75 10.79
CA THR A 415 17.20 -4.09 9.89
C THR A 415 16.79 -4.95 8.68
N PHE A 416 15.50 -5.24 8.53
CA PHE A 416 14.97 -6.04 7.43
C PHE A 416 14.38 -5.20 6.29
N VAL A 417 14.35 -5.81 5.10
CA VAL A 417 13.79 -5.23 3.88
C VAL A 417 12.28 -4.99 4.04
N ARG A 418 11.82 -3.80 3.67
CA ARG A 418 10.41 -3.43 3.78
C ARG A 418 9.97 -2.38 2.77
N SER A 419 8.72 -2.45 2.37
CA SER A 419 8.03 -1.43 1.57
C SER A 419 6.94 -0.80 2.41
N VAL A 420 6.95 0.52 2.55
CA VAL A 420 5.91 1.30 3.23
C VAL A 420 5.15 2.09 2.18
N SER A 421 3.84 1.88 2.10
CA SER A 421 2.98 2.51 1.10
C SER A 421 1.77 3.17 1.75
N PHE A 422 1.48 4.42 1.43
CA PHE A 422 0.20 5.06 1.79
C PHE A 422 -0.59 5.38 0.55
N HIS A 423 -1.82 4.88 0.49
CA HIS A 423 -2.78 5.21 -0.56
C HIS A 423 -3.66 6.33 -0.07
N LEU A 424 -3.73 7.41 -0.85
CA LEU A 424 -4.46 8.63 -0.54
C LEU A 424 -5.55 8.82 -1.60
N HIS A 425 -6.79 8.65 -1.20
CA HIS A 425 -7.96 8.97 -2.02
C HIS A 425 -8.39 10.41 -1.79
N LEU A 426 -8.33 11.21 -2.83
CA LEU A 426 -8.56 12.65 -2.76
C LEU A 426 -10.07 12.95 -2.74
N VAL A 427 -10.53 13.55 -1.64
CA VAL A 427 -11.94 13.89 -1.44
C VAL A 427 -12.13 15.40 -1.68
N PRO A 428 -13.03 15.80 -2.61
CA PRO A 428 -13.31 17.21 -2.86
C PRO A 428 -13.74 17.98 -1.60
N ALA A 429 -13.35 19.25 -1.51
CA ALA A 429 -13.53 20.05 -0.31
C ALA A 429 -15.00 20.13 0.15
N GLY A 430 -15.97 20.23 -0.77
CA GLY A 430 -17.39 20.25 -0.42
C GLY A 430 -17.86 18.98 0.31
N GLN A 431 -17.44 17.81 -0.17
CA GLN A 431 -17.76 16.52 0.44
C GLN A 431 -17.04 16.35 1.79
N ALA A 432 -15.77 16.75 1.84
CA ALA A 432 -14.97 16.72 3.07
C ALA A 432 -15.61 17.59 4.17
N LYS A 433 -16.05 18.80 3.85
CA LYS A 433 -16.75 19.70 4.79
C LYS A 433 -18.04 19.10 5.32
N ALA A 434 -18.85 18.49 4.45
CA ALA A 434 -20.10 17.85 4.86
C ALA A 434 -19.84 16.68 5.82
N LYS A 435 -18.83 15.84 5.53
CA LYS A 435 -18.39 14.74 6.40
C LYS A 435 -17.89 15.25 7.75
N ALA A 436 -17.03 16.27 7.75
CA ALA A 436 -16.49 16.86 8.98
C ALA A 436 -17.58 17.46 9.88
N ARG A 437 -18.58 18.17 9.30
CA ARG A 437 -19.73 18.69 10.07
C ARG A 437 -20.54 17.56 10.70
N ALA A 438 -20.83 16.50 9.95
CA ALA A 438 -21.57 15.35 10.46
C ALA A 438 -20.81 14.64 11.60
N ASP A 439 -19.48 14.53 11.49
CA ASP A 439 -18.63 13.96 12.55
C ASP A 439 -18.68 14.80 13.83
N VAL A 440 -18.53 16.13 13.72
CA VAL A 440 -18.60 17.04 14.88
C VAL A 440 -19.95 16.94 15.59
N VAL A 441 -21.06 16.97 14.84
CA VAL A 441 -22.41 16.86 15.42
C VAL A 441 -22.59 15.51 16.12
N ARG A 442 -22.12 14.41 15.51
CA ARG A 442 -22.23 13.08 16.10
C ARG A 442 -21.39 12.94 17.37
N ASP A 443 -20.17 13.48 17.39
CA ASP A 443 -19.30 13.42 18.56
C ASP A 443 -19.83 14.28 19.71
N LEU A 444 -20.35 15.47 19.41
CA LEU A 444 -21.04 16.30 20.39
C LEU A 444 -22.26 15.60 20.99
N ALA A 445 -23.09 14.97 20.15
CA ALA A 445 -24.24 14.19 20.61
C ALA A 445 -23.83 13.00 21.49
N GLY A 446 -22.71 12.33 21.18
CA GLY A 446 -22.16 11.25 22.00
C GLY A 446 -21.74 11.73 23.39
N VAL A 447 -20.99 12.84 23.45
CA VAL A 447 -20.56 13.46 24.72
C VAL A 447 -21.79 13.88 25.55
N MET A 448 -22.78 14.52 24.93
CA MET A 448 -24.03 14.90 25.61
C MET A 448 -24.80 13.67 26.13
N ALA A 449 -24.89 12.60 25.34
CA ALA A 449 -25.57 11.38 25.75
C ALA A 449 -24.87 10.67 26.92
N ASP A 450 -23.53 10.70 26.98
CA ASP A 450 -22.78 10.14 28.10
C ASP A 450 -22.95 11.00 29.37
N GLN A 451 -22.93 12.33 29.23
CA GLN A 451 -23.22 13.26 30.32
C GLN A 451 -24.63 13.09 30.89
N GLN A 452 -25.65 12.96 30.02
CA GLN A 452 -27.04 12.70 30.43
C GLN A 452 -27.20 11.36 31.16
N LYS A 453 -26.35 10.36 30.85
CA LYS A 453 -26.33 9.06 31.54
C LYS A 453 -25.50 9.07 32.83
N GLY A 454 -24.99 10.23 33.26
CA GLY A 454 -24.15 10.37 34.44
C GLY A 454 -22.79 9.68 34.32
N ARG A 455 -22.34 9.37 33.10
CA ARG A 455 -21.04 8.74 32.86
C ARG A 455 -19.95 9.79 32.80
N LEU A 456 -18.80 9.51 33.41
CA LEU A 456 -17.61 10.34 33.26
C LEU A 456 -17.19 10.36 31.78
N VAL A 457 -16.95 11.57 31.26
CA VAL A 457 -16.44 11.75 29.90
C VAL A 457 -15.02 11.20 29.87
N SER A 458 -14.79 10.17 29.07
CA SER A 458 -13.45 9.61 28.86
C SER A 458 -12.55 10.59 28.10
N ASP A 459 -11.26 10.64 28.45
CA ASP A 459 -10.24 11.43 27.76
C ASP A 459 -10.18 11.16 26.25
N ASP A 460 -10.47 9.92 25.84
CA ASP A 460 -10.60 9.52 24.45
C ASP A 460 -11.72 10.28 23.72
N SER A 461 -12.87 10.44 24.38
CA SER A 461 -14.03 11.14 23.82
C SER A 461 -13.76 12.64 23.68
N ALA A 462 -13.10 13.24 24.67
CA ALA A 462 -12.68 14.65 24.63
C ALA A 462 -11.64 14.91 23.53
N THR A 463 -10.63 14.04 23.42
CA THR A 463 -9.59 14.13 22.39
C THR A 463 -10.17 13.98 20.98
N ARG A 464 -11.10 13.03 20.80
CA ARG A 464 -11.83 12.85 19.52
C ARG A 464 -12.64 14.08 19.13
N MET A 465 -13.35 14.68 20.08
CA MET A 465 -14.12 15.90 19.84
C MET A 465 -13.19 17.05 19.41
N SER A 466 -12.08 17.26 20.13
CA SER A 466 -11.07 18.26 19.79
C SER A 466 -10.49 18.04 18.38
N ALA A 467 -10.16 16.80 18.03
CA ALA A 467 -9.68 16.44 16.71
C ALA A 467 -10.75 16.71 15.62
N ALA A 468 -12.02 16.38 15.85
CA ALA A 468 -13.11 16.67 14.92
C ALA A 468 -13.32 18.17 14.70
N GLN A 469 -13.27 18.98 15.77
CA GLN A 469 -13.36 20.44 15.68
C GLN A 469 -12.19 21.03 14.90
N ARG A 470 -10.96 20.56 15.14
CA ARG A 470 -9.77 20.99 14.37
C ARG A 470 -9.88 20.63 12.89
N ARG A 471 -10.33 19.41 12.54
CA ARG A 471 -10.58 19.02 11.15
C ARG A 471 -11.62 19.92 10.47
N SER A 472 -12.68 20.30 11.20
CA SER A 472 -13.68 21.26 10.70
C SER A 472 -13.09 22.64 10.46
N ALA A 473 -12.23 23.13 11.37
CA ALA A 473 -11.52 24.40 11.22
C ALA A 473 -10.52 24.39 10.06
N ASP A 474 -9.77 23.28 9.89
CA ASP A 474 -8.87 23.09 8.75
C ASP A 474 -9.63 23.11 7.42
N LEU A 475 -10.88 22.65 7.38
CA LEU A 475 -11.74 22.67 6.19
C LEU A 475 -12.59 23.95 6.07
N ALA A 476 -12.30 25.00 6.84
CA ALA A 476 -13.01 26.28 6.76
C ALA A 476 -12.94 26.90 5.34
N ALA A 477 -13.86 27.80 5.03
CA ALA A 477 -13.77 28.55 3.78
C ALA A 477 -12.47 29.38 3.75
N GLY A 478 -11.77 29.40 2.61
CA GLY A 478 -10.49 30.12 2.47
C GLY A 478 -9.26 29.38 3.01
N SER A 479 -9.37 28.21 3.61
CA SER A 479 -8.20 27.44 4.09
C SER A 479 -7.45 26.68 2.98
N HIS A 480 -8.08 26.50 1.82
CA HIS A 480 -7.54 25.77 0.67
C HIS A 480 -7.22 24.28 0.95
N HIS A 481 -7.65 23.74 2.08
CA HIS A 481 -7.52 22.32 2.42
C HIS A 481 -8.67 21.48 1.83
N HIS A 482 -8.35 20.20 1.56
CA HIS A 482 -9.27 19.21 1.02
C HIS A 482 -9.26 17.96 1.90
N GLY A 483 -10.23 17.07 1.71
CA GLY A 483 -10.27 15.80 2.44
C GLY A 483 -9.39 14.75 1.77
N VAL A 484 -8.89 13.81 2.57
CA VAL A 484 -8.20 12.62 2.07
C VAL A 484 -8.69 11.43 2.89
N ASP A 485 -9.17 10.39 2.21
CA ASP A 485 -9.32 9.07 2.82
C ASP A 485 -8.02 8.30 2.56
N TRP A 486 -7.49 7.60 3.57
CA TRP A 486 -6.19 6.95 3.45
C TRP A 486 -6.16 5.54 4.05
N ILE A 487 -5.25 4.72 3.53
CA ILE A 487 -4.86 3.43 4.09
C ILE A 487 -3.35 3.24 3.92
N GLY A 488 -2.67 2.79 4.97
CA GLY A 488 -1.27 2.42 4.91
C GLY A 488 -1.11 0.92 4.67
N PHE A 489 -0.05 0.51 4.00
CA PHE A 489 0.37 -0.88 3.88
C PHE A 489 1.87 -0.98 4.12
N ILE A 490 2.28 -2.04 4.81
CA ILE A 490 3.69 -2.38 5.01
C ILE A 490 3.89 -3.83 4.57
N THR A 491 4.77 -4.05 3.61
CA THR A 491 5.22 -5.39 3.22
C THR A 491 6.65 -5.57 3.70
N ILE A 492 6.87 -6.58 4.55
CA ILE A 492 8.19 -6.99 5.00
C ILE A 492 8.65 -8.20 4.19
N SER A 493 9.96 -8.34 3.98
CA SER A 493 10.55 -9.40 3.17
C SER A 493 11.77 -9.98 3.88
N ALA A 494 11.84 -11.31 3.98
CA ALA A 494 12.92 -12.02 4.65
C ALA A 494 13.25 -13.34 3.92
N PRO A 495 14.49 -13.84 3.97
CA PRO A 495 14.88 -15.05 3.24
C PRO A 495 14.30 -16.33 3.86
N THR A 496 14.03 -16.33 5.17
CA THR A 496 13.45 -17.47 5.87
C THR A 496 12.16 -17.11 6.59
N ARG A 497 11.38 -18.14 6.91
CA ARG A 497 10.13 -18.01 7.67
C ARG A 497 10.38 -17.50 9.10
N ASP A 498 11.46 -17.94 9.74
CA ASP A 498 11.78 -17.54 11.12
C ASP A 498 12.21 -16.08 11.18
N ASP A 499 13.02 -15.64 10.20
CA ASP A 499 13.37 -14.22 10.03
C ASP A 499 12.13 -13.36 9.78
N LEU A 500 11.19 -13.84 8.95
CA LEU A 500 9.93 -13.15 8.71
C LEU A 500 9.10 -13.02 10.00
N ALA A 501 9.08 -14.06 10.84
CA ALA A 501 8.37 -14.04 12.12
C ALA A 501 9.01 -13.07 13.11
N GLN A 502 10.34 -12.99 13.15
CA GLN A 502 11.07 -12.00 13.95
C GLN A 502 10.82 -10.58 13.44
N ALA A 503 10.96 -10.33 12.15
CA ALA A 503 10.70 -9.04 11.51
C ALA A 503 9.25 -8.57 11.75
N SER A 504 8.28 -9.50 11.73
CA SER A 504 6.89 -9.20 12.05
C SER A 504 6.72 -8.66 13.48
N ARG A 505 7.39 -9.28 14.47
CA ARG A 505 7.32 -8.86 15.88
C ARG A 505 7.98 -7.51 16.10
N GLN A 506 9.17 -7.32 15.53
CA GLN A 506 9.89 -6.04 15.60
C GLN A 506 9.08 -4.90 14.97
N LEU A 507 8.41 -5.15 13.83
CA LEU A 507 7.53 -4.16 13.21
C LEU A 507 6.31 -3.83 14.08
N GLU A 508 5.65 -4.84 14.66
CA GLU A 508 4.52 -4.63 15.57
C GLU A 508 4.92 -3.80 16.78
N GLU A 509 6.08 -4.08 17.37
CA GLU A 509 6.62 -3.33 18.51
C GLU A 509 6.88 -1.88 18.15
N ALA A 510 7.64 -1.61 17.08
CA ALA A 510 7.93 -0.24 16.61
C ALA A 510 6.64 0.53 16.27
N CYS A 511 5.64 -0.14 15.71
CA CYS A 511 4.33 0.44 15.42
C CYS A 511 3.55 0.83 16.67
N ALA A 512 3.57 -0.03 17.70
CA ALA A 512 2.85 0.19 18.94
C ALA A 512 3.50 1.28 19.80
N THR A 513 4.84 1.28 19.91
CA THR A 513 5.58 2.16 20.83
C THR A 513 5.87 3.54 20.23
N GLY A 514 6.36 3.61 18.99
CA GLY A 514 6.80 4.86 18.36
C GLY A 514 5.70 5.60 17.60
N LEU A 515 4.79 4.87 16.96
CA LEU A 515 3.87 5.44 15.95
C LEU A 515 2.43 5.60 16.44
N GLY A 516 2.10 5.03 17.60
CA GLY A 516 0.72 4.97 18.11
C GLY A 516 -0.21 4.16 17.20
N ILE A 517 0.33 3.19 16.48
CA ILE A 517 -0.43 2.22 15.70
C ILE A 517 -0.70 1.04 16.63
N GLU A 518 -1.89 1.01 17.23
CA GLU A 518 -2.27 0.02 18.23
C GLU A 518 -2.29 -1.41 17.67
N ARG A 519 -2.57 -1.56 16.37
CA ARG A 519 -2.67 -2.87 15.72
C ARG A 519 -2.45 -2.81 14.21
N LEU A 520 -1.55 -3.67 13.73
CA LEU A 520 -1.43 -4.01 12.32
C LEU A 520 -2.47 -5.07 11.93
N ASP A 521 -3.25 -4.83 10.87
CA ASP A 521 -4.13 -5.87 10.31
C ASP A 521 -3.37 -6.67 9.26
N TRP A 522 -2.81 -7.81 9.68
CA TRP A 522 -2.13 -8.73 8.78
C TRP A 522 -3.11 -9.37 7.79
N GLN A 523 -2.78 -9.32 6.51
CA GLN A 523 -3.62 -9.83 5.42
C GLN A 523 -3.46 -11.35 5.22
N ASP A 524 -3.48 -12.12 6.31
CA ASP A 524 -3.03 -13.53 6.38
C ASP A 524 -3.67 -14.52 5.40
N SER A 525 -4.83 -14.18 4.82
CA SER A 525 -5.55 -15.05 3.88
C SER A 525 -5.38 -14.68 2.40
N PHE A 526 -4.68 -13.58 2.10
CA PHE A 526 -4.48 -13.05 0.75
C PHE A 526 -3.19 -12.25 0.67
N GLN A 527 -2.09 -12.88 1.11
CA GLN A 527 -0.79 -12.22 1.19
C GLN A 527 -0.25 -11.88 -0.21
N SER A 528 -0.39 -12.77 -1.20
CA SER A 528 0.01 -12.49 -2.59
C SER A 528 -0.65 -11.22 -3.13
N ALA A 529 -1.99 -11.15 -3.05
CA ALA A 529 -2.74 -9.98 -3.47
C ALA A 529 -2.44 -8.72 -2.62
N ALA A 530 -2.17 -8.90 -1.33
CA ALA A 530 -1.83 -7.80 -0.44
C ALA A 530 -0.44 -7.22 -0.76
N SER A 531 0.54 -8.04 -1.14
CA SER A 531 1.86 -7.56 -1.59
C SER A 531 1.74 -6.53 -2.73
N GLY A 532 0.76 -6.72 -3.63
CA GLY A 532 0.42 -5.78 -4.69
C GLY A 532 0.04 -4.37 -4.24
N THR A 533 -0.40 -4.19 -2.98
CA THR A 533 -0.70 -2.86 -2.42
C THR A 533 0.55 -2.04 -2.10
N THR A 534 1.73 -2.67 -2.12
CA THR A 534 3.01 -1.96 -2.01
C THR A 534 3.75 -1.87 -3.35
N TRP A 535 3.18 -2.38 -4.43
CA TRP A 535 3.71 -2.20 -5.78
C TRP A 535 3.41 -0.80 -6.32
N PRO A 536 4.23 -0.28 -7.25
CA PRO A 536 4.11 1.07 -7.80
C PRO A 536 2.95 1.20 -8.83
N ILE A 537 1.75 0.72 -8.47
CA ILE A 537 0.61 0.60 -9.39
C ILE A 537 -0.65 1.35 -8.94
N GLY A 538 -0.67 1.92 -7.73
CA GLY A 538 -1.79 2.74 -7.25
C GLY A 538 -3.04 1.93 -6.84
N ARG A 539 -2.87 0.65 -6.49
CA ARG A 539 -3.95 -0.27 -6.08
C ARG A 539 -4.00 -0.46 -4.56
N GLY A 540 -5.21 -0.45 -3.98
CA GLY A 540 -5.38 -0.88 -2.57
C GLY A 540 -6.43 -0.10 -1.78
N LEU A 541 -6.95 1.00 -2.33
CA LEU A 541 -7.99 1.80 -1.70
C LEU A 541 -9.29 1.68 -2.50
N ARG A 542 -10.32 1.09 -1.91
CA ARG A 542 -11.65 1.06 -2.51
C ARG A 542 -12.26 2.45 -2.37
N PRO A 543 -12.66 3.13 -3.47
CA PRO A 543 -13.24 4.45 -3.40
C PRO A 543 -14.39 4.48 -2.40
N ALA A 544 -14.44 5.51 -1.56
CA ALA A 544 -15.55 5.70 -0.65
C ALA A 544 -16.84 5.74 -1.47
N SER A 545 -17.77 4.82 -1.22
CA SER A 545 -19.03 4.81 -1.95
C SER A 545 -19.74 6.13 -1.70
N PRO A 546 -20.05 6.93 -2.75
CA PRO A 546 -20.71 8.20 -2.57
C PRO A 546 -22.03 7.96 -1.83
N THR A 547 -22.25 8.70 -0.74
CA THR A 547 -23.51 8.69 0.00
C THR A 547 -24.67 9.01 -0.94
N LEU A 548 -25.87 8.51 -0.66
CA LEU A 548 -27.06 8.79 -1.48
C LEU A 548 -27.23 10.29 -1.75
N THR A 549 -26.94 11.12 -0.75
CA THR A 549 -26.95 12.58 -0.83
C THR A 549 -25.90 13.11 -1.81
N SER A 550 -24.66 12.61 -1.76
CA SER A 550 -23.62 13.02 -2.71
C SER A 550 -23.91 12.57 -4.15
N ARG A 551 -24.55 11.41 -4.35
CA ARG A 551 -25.01 10.99 -5.69
C ARG A 551 -26.12 11.90 -6.21
N ALA A 552 -27.04 12.31 -5.35
CA ALA A 552 -28.09 13.26 -5.70
C ALA A 552 -27.50 14.63 -6.05
N ILE A 553 -26.56 15.15 -5.24
CA ILE A 553 -25.88 16.43 -5.50
C ILE A 553 -25.07 16.36 -6.80
N ASN A 554 -24.32 15.29 -7.05
CA ASN A 554 -23.55 15.14 -8.30
C ASN A 554 -24.46 15.02 -9.53
N ARG A 555 -25.65 14.41 -9.40
CA ARG A 555 -26.66 14.38 -10.47
C ARG A 555 -27.32 15.76 -10.69
N LEU A 556 -27.57 16.49 -9.61
CA LEU A 556 -28.17 17.83 -9.65
C LEU A 556 -27.19 18.91 -10.13
N ALA A 557 -25.88 18.71 -9.90
CA ALA A 557 -24.84 19.63 -10.36
C ALA A 557 -24.73 19.68 -11.90
N GLY A 558 -25.33 18.72 -12.62
CA GLY A 558 -25.40 18.70 -14.08
C GLY A 558 -24.03 18.59 -14.77
N ARG A 559 -24.05 18.62 -16.09
CA ARG A 559 -22.86 18.92 -16.91
C ARG A 559 -22.57 20.40 -16.74
N THR A 560 -21.34 20.75 -16.37
CA THR A 560 -21.03 22.15 -16.05
C THR A 560 -21.06 23.00 -17.32
N GLU A 561 -21.48 24.27 -17.23
CA GLU A 561 -21.45 25.23 -18.37
C GLU A 561 -20.04 25.39 -18.98
N LYS A 562 -18.99 25.08 -18.20
CA LYS A 562 -17.61 25.02 -18.72
C LYS A 562 -17.37 23.86 -19.68
N GLU A 563 -18.14 22.78 -19.61
CA GLU A 563 -18.11 21.68 -20.59
C GLU A 563 -18.81 22.06 -21.90
N ALA A 564 -19.73 23.03 -21.89
CA ALA A 564 -20.38 23.52 -23.11
C ALA A 564 -19.44 24.38 -23.99
N LEU A 565 -18.35 24.88 -23.42
CA LEU A 565 -17.28 25.61 -24.12
C LEU A 565 -16.10 24.70 -24.50
N SER A 566 -16.22 23.37 -24.32
CA SER A 566 -15.07 22.47 -24.23
C SER A 566 -15.17 21.27 -25.14
#